data_AF-A0A847J9I0-F1
#
_entry.id   AF-A0A847J9I0-F1
#
_cell.length_a   1.000
_cell.length_b   1.000
_cell.length_c   1.000
_cell.angle_alpha   90.00
_cell.angle_beta   90.00
_cell.angle_gamma   90.00
#
_symmetry.space_group_name_H-M   'P 1'
#
loop_
_entity.id
_entity.type
_entity.pdbx_description
1 polymer ?
#
loop_
_entity_poly.entity_id
_entity_poly.type
_entity_poly.pdbx_seq_one_letter_code
_entity_poly.pdbx_strand_id
1 'polypeptide(L)'
;MGYEKRRRMLASAAILGIVAATPASASATTPVKVGGWTVYDGVDGKNPAACAAVLPMGGAFRNGGNNELRLLSDGRAWYVGTDYNGPKKKLEVYYGFGDAAEVATFTWDGSSWLMLRLDKDQLDAFRGNPEFAITLGGAEGRWKLAGAGAAIDKVAQCSRDRGLKSAAAAPPPPPPSGVVGKGCPAPGSVRSVEGKRPVKVMFVNMTKAPLDIHWIGYQGERKKYQRVAPNSNVEQRTFATHPWIAVDPRGNCHGGVMRGDPNDRSEGANMFQIWD
;
A
#
# COMPACT_ATOMS: atom_id res chain seq x y z
N MET A 1 -46.49 -76.03 21.56
CA MET A 1 -45.97 -75.01 20.63
C MET A 1 -46.96 -73.85 20.62
N GLY A 2 -46.73 -72.84 21.44
CA GLY A 2 -47.68 -71.73 21.60
C GLY A 2 -46.96 -70.52 22.16
N TYR A 3 -46.88 -69.46 21.36
CA TYR A 3 -46.49 -68.14 21.82
C TYR A 3 -47.23 -67.11 20.97
N GLU A 4 -48.32 -66.60 21.55
CA GLU A 4 -48.95 -65.36 21.17
C GLU A 4 -48.92 -64.48 22.42
N LYS A 5 -48.15 -63.38 22.40
CA LYS A 5 -48.19 -62.40 23.49
C LYS A 5 -48.02 -60.98 22.98
N ARG A 6 -49.05 -60.21 23.34
CA ARG A 6 -49.39 -58.83 23.00
C ARG A 6 -48.37 -57.77 23.46
N ARG A 7 -48.50 -56.62 22.78
CA ARG A 7 -48.35 -55.23 23.27
C ARG A 7 -46.94 -54.74 23.61
N ARG A 8 -46.54 -53.62 22.98
CA ARG A 8 -46.66 -52.26 23.54
C ARG A 8 -46.19 -51.23 22.51
N MET A 9 -47.06 -50.26 22.22
CA MET A 9 -46.69 -49.01 21.56
C MET A 9 -45.67 -48.29 22.45
N LEU A 10 -44.54 -47.89 21.88
CA LEU A 10 -43.66 -46.87 22.44
C LEU A 10 -43.54 -45.79 21.36
N ALA A 11 -44.13 -44.63 21.64
CA ALA A 11 -43.93 -43.42 20.87
C ALA A 11 -42.53 -42.90 21.17
N SER A 12 -41.59 -43.12 20.26
CA SER A 12 -40.25 -42.53 20.34
C SER A 12 -40.35 -41.05 19.97
N ALA A 13 -40.26 -40.18 20.96
CA ALA A 13 -40.05 -38.76 20.75
C ALA A 13 -38.64 -38.56 20.15
N ALA A 14 -38.58 -38.23 18.86
CA ALA A 14 -37.35 -37.83 18.21
C ALA A 14 -36.95 -36.44 18.72
N ILE A 15 -35.96 -36.40 19.62
CA ILE A 15 -35.30 -35.16 20.03
C ILE A 15 -34.48 -34.69 18.81
N LEU A 16 -34.99 -33.66 18.12
CA LEU A 16 -34.25 -32.91 17.12
C LEU A 16 -33.10 -32.19 17.84
N GLY A 17 -31.92 -32.83 17.86
CA GLY A 17 -30.68 -32.18 18.25
C GLY A 17 -30.38 -31.07 17.26
N ILE A 18 -30.52 -29.81 17.70
CA ILE A 18 -30.03 -28.66 16.96
C ILE A 18 -28.51 -28.76 17.00
N VAL A 19 -27.92 -29.22 15.89
CA VAL A 19 -26.49 -29.02 15.63
C VAL A 19 -26.33 -27.51 15.48
N ALA A 20 -25.87 -26.85 16.55
CA ALA A 20 -25.37 -25.50 16.45
C ALA A 20 -24.13 -25.55 15.55
N ALA A 21 -24.32 -25.29 14.26
CA ALA A 21 -23.22 -25.02 13.36
C ALA A 21 -22.46 -23.84 13.95
N THR A 22 -21.27 -24.08 14.50
CA THR A 22 -20.32 -23.02 14.81
C THR A 22 -20.07 -22.27 13.51
N PRO A 23 -20.40 -20.96 13.41
CA PRO A 23 -20.02 -20.23 12.24
C PRO A 23 -18.49 -20.10 12.31
N ALA A 24 -17.79 -20.89 11.50
CA ALA A 24 -16.41 -20.61 11.12
C ALA A 24 -16.45 -19.36 10.23
N SER A 25 -16.70 -18.19 10.83
CA SER A 25 -16.64 -16.91 10.15
C SER A 25 -15.19 -16.46 10.06
N ALA A 26 -14.41 -17.13 9.24
CA ALA A 26 -13.32 -16.44 8.55
C ALA A 26 -14.01 -15.67 7.41
N SER A 27 -14.48 -14.46 7.70
CA SER A 27 -14.87 -13.53 6.65
C SER A 27 -13.62 -13.29 5.80
N ALA A 28 -13.51 -14.00 4.67
CA ALA A 28 -12.49 -13.73 3.69
C ALA A 28 -12.84 -12.37 3.06
N THR A 29 -12.27 -11.30 3.61
CA THR A 29 -12.46 -9.99 3.00
C THR A 29 -11.84 -10.01 1.61
N THR A 30 -12.55 -9.44 0.63
CA THR A 30 -12.05 -9.34 -0.74
C THR A 30 -10.71 -8.58 -0.77
N PRO A 31 -9.66 -9.14 -1.38
CA PRO A 31 -8.38 -8.45 -1.52
C PRO A 31 -8.51 -7.13 -2.29
N VAL A 32 -7.71 -6.13 -1.93
CA VAL A 32 -7.74 -4.79 -2.56
C VAL A 32 -6.56 -4.60 -3.50
N LYS A 33 -6.80 -4.24 -4.77
CA LYS A 33 -5.74 -3.95 -5.74
C LYS A 33 -5.21 -2.53 -5.63
N VAL A 34 -3.90 -2.38 -5.72
CA VAL A 34 -3.18 -1.09 -5.76
C VAL A 34 -2.10 -1.17 -6.85
N GLY A 35 -2.48 -0.82 -8.09
CA GLY A 35 -1.62 -1.04 -9.25
C GLY A 35 -1.32 -2.53 -9.45
N GLY A 36 -0.03 -2.90 -9.53
CA GLY A 36 0.41 -4.30 -9.58
C GLY A 36 0.30 -5.04 -8.25
N TRP A 37 0.11 -4.33 -7.14
CA TRP A 37 0.03 -4.92 -5.79
C TRP A 37 -1.39 -5.38 -5.47
N THR A 38 -1.49 -6.44 -4.68
CA THR A 38 -2.75 -6.90 -4.08
C THR A 38 -2.59 -6.95 -2.56
N VAL A 39 -3.54 -6.34 -1.84
CA VAL A 39 -3.53 -6.23 -0.38
C VAL A 39 -4.53 -7.20 0.23
N TYR A 40 -4.09 -7.91 1.26
CA TYR A 40 -4.84 -8.94 2.00
C TYR A 40 -4.89 -8.58 3.49
N ASP A 41 -5.96 -8.95 4.18
CA ASP A 41 -6.05 -9.01 5.64
C ASP A 41 -5.92 -10.44 6.16
N GLY A 42 -5.69 -10.57 7.47
CA GLY A 42 -5.72 -11.86 8.16
C GLY A 42 -4.64 -12.82 7.67
N VAL A 43 -3.49 -12.28 7.27
CA VAL A 43 -2.46 -13.03 6.57
C VAL A 43 -1.89 -14.11 7.51
N ASP A 44 -1.93 -15.35 7.05
CA ASP A 44 -1.37 -16.57 7.65
C ASP A 44 -2.07 -17.13 8.91
N GLY A 45 -3.29 -16.67 9.27
CA GLY A 45 -4.13 -17.28 10.32
C GLY A 45 -3.57 -17.21 11.75
N LYS A 46 -2.34 -16.71 11.94
CA LYS A 46 -1.66 -16.55 13.23
C LYS A 46 -1.70 -15.12 13.76
N ASN A 47 -1.90 -14.12 12.89
CA ASN A 47 -2.05 -12.72 13.30
C ASN A 47 -3.22 -12.08 12.56
N PRO A 48 -4.45 -12.14 13.11
CA PRO A 48 -5.64 -11.62 12.44
C PRO A 48 -5.60 -10.09 12.24
N ALA A 49 -4.70 -9.37 12.93
CA ALA A 49 -4.48 -7.94 12.75
C ALA A 49 -3.41 -7.60 11.70
N ALA A 50 -2.71 -8.61 11.16
CA ALA A 50 -1.70 -8.39 10.14
C ALA A 50 -2.32 -8.24 8.75
N CYS A 51 -1.78 -7.28 8.00
CA CYS A 51 -2.13 -7.04 6.62
C CYS A 51 -0.87 -7.10 5.76
N ALA A 52 -1.01 -7.55 4.52
CA ALA A 52 0.12 -7.63 3.61
C ALA A 52 -0.25 -7.16 2.20
N ALA A 53 0.69 -6.48 1.56
CA ALA A 53 0.68 -6.22 0.13
C ALA A 53 1.60 -7.22 -0.56
N VAL A 54 1.08 -7.87 -1.58
CA VAL A 54 1.80 -8.87 -2.39
C VAL A 54 1.94 -8.35 -3.80
N LEU A 55 3.13 -8.44 -4.34
CA LEU A 55 3.46 -8.16 -5.73
C LEU A 55 3.89 -9.47 -6.40
N PRO A 56 3.22 -9.90 -7.48
CA PRO A 56 3.54 -11.16 -8.12
C PRO A 56 4.87 -11.12 -8.88
N MET A 57 5.48 -12.31 -8.99
CA MET A 57 6.56 -12.74 -9.88
C MET A 57 7.61 -11.68 -10.27
N GLY A 58 8.76 -11.71 -9.60
CA GLY A 58 9.96 -10.95 -9.97
C GLY A 58 11.09 -11.78 -10.57
N GLY A 59 10.95 -13.11 -10.61
CA GLY A 59 11.98 -14.05 -11.04
C GLY A 59 11.63 -15.47 -10.62
N ALA A 60 12.54 -16.43 -10.78
CA ALA A 60 12.33 -17.82 -10.40
C ALA A 60 13.39 -18.29 -9.39
N PHE A 61 12.99 -18.50 -8.14
CA PHE A 61 13.83 -19.16 -7.15
C PHE A 61 13.66 -20.68 -7.24
N ARG A 62 14.76 -21.45 -7.19
CA ARG A 62 14.70 -22.92 -7.15
C ARG A 62 13.87 -23.48 -5.99
N ASN A 63 13.80 -22.74 -4.89
CA ASN A 63 13.02 -23.09 -3.70
C ASN A 63 11.87 -22.10 -3.45
N GLY A 64 11.52 -21.27 -4.44
CA GLY A 64 10.32 -20.43 -4.36
C GLY A 64 9.10 -21.22 -4.81
N GLY A 65 7.92 -20.80 -4.37
CA GLY A 65 6.65 -21.20 -4.96
C GLY A 65 6.31 -20.27 -6.12
N ASN A 66 5.54 -19.21 -5.83
CA ASN A 66 5.09 -18.20 -6.78
C ASN A 66 6.12 -17.07 -7.01
N ASN A 67 7.20 -16.99 -6.22
CA ASN A 67 8.22 -15.94 -6.29
C ASN A 67 7.61 -14.53 -6.17
N GLU A 68 6.74 -14.39 -5.19
CA GLU A 68 6.05 -13.19 -4.81
C GLU A 68 6.91 -12.36 -3.85
N LEU A 69 6.77 -11.03 -3.94
CA LEU A 69 7.28 -10.10 -2.94
C LEU A 69 6.14 -9.71 -2.01
N ARG A 70 6.37 -9.76 -0.71
CA ARG A 70 5.40 -9.38 0.32
C ARG A 70 5.94 -8.28 1.20
N LEU A 71 5.13 -7.24 1.42
CA LEU A 71 5.30 -6.25 2.47
C LEU A 71 4.19 -6.44 3.50
N LEU A 72 4.54 -6.80 4.73
CA LEU A 72 3.60 -7.16 5.80
C LEU A 72 3.75 -6.23 7.00
N SER A 73 2.63 -5.87 7.61
CA SER A 73 2.62 -5.16 8.90
C SER A 73 1.48 -5.62 9.81
N ASP A 74 1.79 -5.69 11.11
CA ASP A 74 0.83 -5.89 12.21
C ASP A 74 0.50 -4.57 12.94
N GLY A 75 0.94 -3.43 12.39
CA GLY A 75 0.81 -2.11 13.00
C GLY A 75 1.91 -1.76 14.01
N ARG A 76 2.78 -2.70 14.37
CA ARG A 76 3.93 -2.49 15.27
C ARG A 76 5.26 -2.55 14.52
N ALA A 77 5.37 -3.47 13.57
CA ALA A 77 6.58 -3.66 12.77
C ALA A 77 6.24 -3.87 11.30
N TRP A 78 7.26 -3.72 10.47
CA TRP A 78 7.21 -4.00 9.04
C TRP A 78 8.13 -5.14 8.70
N TYR A 79 7.72 -5.91 7.71
CA TYR A 79 8.49 -7.03 7.20
C TYR A 79 8.43 -7.07 5.68
N VAL A 80 9.53 -7.45 5.06
CA VAL A 80 9.57 -7.88 3.67
C VAL A 80 9.78 -9.39 3.63
N GLY A 81 9.24 -10.07 2.64
CA GLY A 81 9.62 -11.45 2.38
C GLY A 81 9.23 -11.94 1.02
N THR A 82 9.67 -13.16 0.76
CA THR A 82 9.29 -13.93 -0.42
C THR A 82 8.85 -15.32 -0.01
N ASP A 83 7.99 -15.92 -0.81
CA ASP A 83 7.51 -17.26 -0.55
C ASP A 83 8.64 -18.27 -0.73
N TYR A 84 8.66 -19.27 0.15
CA TYR A 84 9.80 -20.14 0.35
C TYR A 84 9.35 -21.55 0.74
N ASN A 85 9.73 -22.51 -0.11
CA ASN A 85 9.43 -23.94 0.02
C ASN A 85 10.67 -24.77 0.36
N GLY A 86 11.77 -24.13 0.79
CA GLY A 86 13.01 -24.82 1.14
C GLY A 86 13.11 -25.21 2.64
N PRO A 87 14.32 -25.62 3.09
CA PRO A 87 14.56 -26.00 4.48
C PRO A 87 14.13 -24.95 5.51
N LYS A 88 13.37 -25.36 6.54
CA LYS A 88 12.82 -24.49 7.60
C LYS A 88 13.89 -23.99 8.58
N LYS A 89 14.89 -23.27 8.08
CA LYS A 89 16.01 -22.69 8.83
C LYS A 89 16.19 -21.22 8.47
N LYS A 90 16.98 -20.51 9.27
CA LYS A 90 17.44 -19.16 8.94
C LYS A 90 18.36 -19.20 7.73
N LEU A 91 18.26 -18.19 6.86
CA LEU A 91 19.07 -18.09 5.65
C LEU A 91 19.69 -16.71 5.56
N GLU A 92 20.96 -16.66 5.16
CA GLU A 92 21.56 -15.43 4.68
C GLU A 92 21.06 -15.17 3.27
N VAL A 93 20.53 -13.97 3.09
CA VAL A 93 19.88 -13.54 1.85
C VAL A 93 20.49 -12.21 1.45
N TYR A 94 20.91 -12.13 0.19
CA TYR A 94 21.29 -10.86 -0.42
C TYR A 94 20.02 -10.14 -0.87
N TYR A 95 19.87 -8.86 -0.54
CA TYR A 95 18.71 -8.07 -0.94
C TYR A 95 19.09 -6.62 -1.17
N GLY A 96 18.28 -5.88 -1.90
CA GLY A 96 18.43 -4.43 -1.96
C GLY A 96 17.73 -3.79 -3.14
N PHE A 97 18.09 -2.55 -3.42
CA PHE A 97 17.40 -1.69 -4.38
C PHE A 97 18.31 -1.42 -5.59
N GLY A 98 17.91 -1.91 -6.78
CA GLY A 98 18.75 -1.85 -7.98
C GLY A 98 19.99 -2.74 -7.87
N ASP A 99 21.18 -2.16 -8.02
CA ASP A 99 22.47 -2.86 -7.94
C ASP A 99 23.07 -2.84 -6.52
N ALA A 100 22.43 -2.12 -5.58
CA ALA A 100 22.85 -2.11 -4.18
C ALA A 100 22.37 -3.39 -3.51
N ALA A 101 23.29 -4.17 -2.96
CA ALA A 101 23.00 -5.43 -2.26
C ALA A 101 23.57 -5.41 -0.84
N GLU A 102 22.71 -5.68 0.14
CA GLU A 102 23.02 -5.95 1.54
C GLU A 102 22.81 -7.43 1.83
N VAL A 103 23.40 -7.92 2.93
CA VAL A 103 23.12 -9.27 3.46
C VAL A 103 22.37 -9.14 4.77
N ALA A 104 21.27 -9.88 4.88
CA ALA A 104 20.60 -10.08 6.16
C ALA A 104 20.17 -11.53 6.35
N THR A 105 19.95 -11.88 7.62
CA THR A 105 19.36 -13.17 7.97
C THR A 105 17.84 -13.07 7.89
N PHE A 106 17.25 -13.77 6.93
CA PHE A 106 15.81 -13.94 6.88
C PHE A 106 15.38 -15.17 7.69
N THR A 107 14.18 -15.08 8.27
CA THR A 107 13.59 -16.11 9.12
C THR A 107 12.32 -16.65 8.49
N TRP A 108 12.19 -17.97 8.48
CA TRP A 108 10.94 -18.62 8.13
C TRP A 108 9.85 -18.25 9.14
N ASP A 109 8.68 -17.87 8.65
CA ASP A 109 7.58 -17.30 9.43
C ASP A 109 6.71 -18.34 10.14
N GLY A 110 6.91 -19.63 9.87
CA GLY A 110 6.01 -20.66 10.38
C GLY A 110 5.01 -21.20 9.37
N SER A 111 4.99 -20.68 8.14
CA SER A 111 4.09 -21.07 7.05
C SER A 111 4.89 -21.35 5.76
N SER A 112 4.88 -20.43 4.80
CA SER A 112 5.54 -20.53 3.50
C SER A 112 6.32 -19.26 3.16
N TRP A 113 6.69 -18.44 4.15
CA TRP A 113 7.38 -17.17 3.89
C TRP A 113 8.71 -17.07 4.59
N LEU A 114 9.69 -16.55 3.86
CA LEU A 114 10.99 -16.17 4.38
C LEU A 114 11.00 -14.65 4.54
N MET A 115 11.11 -14.17 5.77
CA MET A 115 10.87 -12.76 6.13
C MET A 115 12.09 -12.08 6.77
N LEU A 116 12.23 -10.80 6.49
CA LEU A 116 13.14 -9.87 7.15
C LEU A 116 12.32 -8.74 7.77
N ARG A 117 12.65 -8.35 9.00
CA ARG A 117 12.07 -7.14 9.62
C ARG A 117 12.72 -5.90 9.01
N LEU A 118 11.89 -4.95 8.60
CA LEU A 118 12.33 -3.67 8.06
C LEU A 118 12.40 -2.62 9.17
N ASP A 119 13.42 -1.78 9.11
CA ASP A 119 13.42 -0.48 9.78
C ASP A 119 12.70 0.60 8.94
N LYS A 120 12.69 1.83 9.46
CA LYS A 120 12.00 2.95 8.82
C LYS A 120 12.64 3.35 7.48
N ASP A 121 13.96 3.37 7.41
CA ASP A 121 14.69 3.84 6.22
C ASP A 121 14.57 2.82 5.09
N GLN A 122 14.64 1.53 5.43
CA GLN A 122 14.39 0.43 4.51
C GLN A 122 12.95 0.46 3.98
N LEU A 123 11.96 0.73 4.84
CA LEU A 123 10.57 0.88 4.42
C LEU A 123 10.38 2.09 3.49
N ASP A 124 11.01 3.22 3.79
CA ASP A 124 10.97 4.41 2.95
C ASP A 124 11.68 4.19 1.60
N ALA A 125 12.71 3.34 1.56
CA ALA A 125 13.37 2.94 0.33
C ALA A 125 12.43 2.20 -0.64
N PHE A 126 11.48 1.37 -0.15
CA PHE A 126 10.44 0.77 -1.01
C PHE A 126 9.51 1.79 -1.64
N ARG A 127 9.35 2.98 -1.03
CA ARG A 127 8.49 4.04 -1.57
C ARG A 127 9.17 4.82 -2.69
N GLY A 128 10.49 4.95 -2.63
CA GLY A 128 11.27 5.83 -3.50
C GLY A 128 12.05 5.14 -4.62
N ASN A 129 12.37 3.84 -4.46
CA ASN A 129 13.18 3.11 -5.43
C ASN A 129 12.32 2.43 -6.50
N PRO A 130 12.83 2.29 -7.74
CA PRO A 130 12.08 1.71 -8.84
C PRO A 130 11.96 0.18 -8.75
N GLU A 131 12.87 -0.46 -8.01
CA GLU A 131 13.06 -1.90 -8.04
C GLU A 131 13.67 -2.42 -6.74
N PHE A 132 13.30 -3.64 -6.39
CA PHE A 132 13.87 -4.41 -5.28
C PHE A 132 14.29 -5.79 -5.77
N ALA A 133 15.42 -6.29 -5.28
CA ALA A 133 15.91 -7.62 -5.60
C ALA A 133 16.16 -8.43 -4.33
N ILE A 134 15.92 -9.74 -4.43
CA ILE A 134 16.31 -10.76 -3.45
C ILE A 134 17.09 -11.82 -4.21
N THR A 135 18.27 -12.19 -3.70
CA THR A 135 19.06 -13.30 -4.22
C THR A 135 19.18 -14.39 -3.16
N LEU A 136 18.67 -15.58 -3.52
CA LEU A 136 18.58 -16.75 -2.65
C LEU A 136 19.05 -17.99 -3.40
N GLY A 137 20.03 -18.71 -2.84
CA GLY A 137 20.52 -19.97 -3.41
C GLY A 137 21.07 -19.83 -4.83
N GLY A 138 21.65 -18.67 -5.16
CA GLY A 138 22.20 -18.35 -6.48
C GLY A 138 21.18 -17.91 -7.54
N ALA A 139 19.90 -17.78 -7.18
CA ALA A 139 18.85 -17.24 -8.05
C ALA A 139 18.38 -15.87 -7.55
N GLU A 140 18.17 -14.94 -8.47
CA GLU A 140 17.67 -13.59 -8.18
C GLU A 140 16.19 -13.45 -8.59
N GLY A 141 15.40 -12.86 -7.71
CA GLY A 141 14.08 -12.32 -8.01
C GLY A 141 14.15 -10.80 -7.92
N ARG A 142 13.55 -10.12 -8.89
CA ARG A 142 13.63 -8.69 -9.10
C ARG A 142 12.25 -8.12 -9.43
N TRP A 143 11.74 -7.24 -8.57
CA TRP A 143 10.39 -6.71 -8.66
C TRP A 143 10.38 -5.20 -8.91
N LYS A 144 9.58 -4.77 -9.89
CA LYS A 144 9.31 -3.34 -10.13
C LYS A 144 8.38 -2.80 -9.05
N LEU A 145 8.82 -1.79 -8.31
CA LEU A 145 8.11 -1.25 -7.15
C LEU A 145 7.06 -0.17 -7.52
N ALA A 146 6.60 -0.14 -8.77
CA ALA A 146 5.55 0.78 -9.16
C ALA A 146 4.29 0.57 -8.29
N GLY A 147 3.87 1.62 -7.60
CA GLY A 147 2.72 1.57 -6.67
C GLY A 147 3.04 1.10 -5.24
N ALA A 148 4.30 0.75 -4.92
CA ALA A 148 4.69 0.27 -3.59
C ALA A 148 4.32 1.24 -2.46
N GLY A 149 4.53 2.55 -2.64
CA GLY A 149 4.15 3.54 -1.64
C GLY A 149 2.64 3.55 -1.32
N ALA A 150 1.79 3.40 -2.34
CA ALA A 150 0.35 3.32 -2.14
C ALA A 150 -0.06 1.98 -1.49
N ALA A 151 0.63 0.90 -1.83
CA ALA A 151 0.42 -0.41 -1.21
C ALA A 151 0.81 -0.40 0.28
N ILE A 152 1.95 0.21 0.64
CA ILE A 152 2.39 0.42 2.03
C ILE A 152 1.36 1.28 2.78
N ASP A 153 0.88 2.37 2.21
CA ASP A 153 -0.17 3.20 2.84
C ASP A 153 -1.44 2.38 3.13
N LYS A 154 -1.82 1.50 2.19
CA LYS A 154 -3.01 0.66 2.33
C LYS A 154 -2.84 -0.42 3.39
N VAL A 155 -1.68 -1.07 3.44
CA VAL A 155 -1.34 -2.03 4.51
C VAL A 155 -1.31 -1.33 5.86
N ALA A 156 -0.67 -0.16 5.97
CA ALA A 156 -0.64 0.61 7.22
C ALA A 156 -2.04 0.97 7.72
N GLN A 157 -2.94 1.35 6.81
CA GLN A 157 -4.35 1.59 7.14
C GLN A 157 -5.03 0.32 7.61
N CYS A 158 -4.90 -0.77 6.86
CA CYS A 158 -5.50 -2.07 7.18
C CYS A 158 -5.06 -2.58 8.56
N SER A 159 -3.77 -2.49 8.90
CA SER A 159 -3.26 -2.93 10.20
C SER A 159 -3.78 -2.07 11.35
N ARG A 160 -3.95 -0.75 11.13
CA ARG A 160 -4.60 0.14 12.11
C ARG A 160 -6.06 -0.21 12.32
N ASP A 161 -6.76 -0.51 11.23
CA ASP A 161 -8.19 -0.85 11.23
C ASP A 161 -8.45 -2.31 11.67
N ARG A 162 -7.39 -3.10 11.92
CA ARG A 162 -7.41 -4.53 12.28
C ARG A 162 -8.18 -5.40 11.28
N GLY A 163 -7.93 -5.16 10.00
CA GLY A 163 -8.52 -5.91 8.90
C GLY A 163 -8.85 -5.02 7.71
N LEU A 164 -9.07 -5.65 6.57
CA LEU A 164 -9.65 -4.96 5.44
C LEU A 164 -11.13 -4.81 5.79
N LYS A 165 -11.62 -3.58 5.76
CA LYS A 165 -13.06 -3.40 5.60
C LYS A 165 -13.34 -3.74 4.15
N SER A 166 -14.25 -4.70 3.92
CA SER A 166 -14.81 -4.95 2.60
C SER A 166 -15.12 -3.59 2.00
N ALA A 167 -14.78 -3.40 0.73
CA ALA A 167 -15.18 -2.21 0.00
C ALA A 167 -16.72 -2.24 -0.16
N ALA A 168 -17.45 -1.94 0.93
CA ALA A 168 -18.59 -1.04 0.81
C ALA A 168 -18.04 0.11 -0.02
N ALA A 169 -18.66 0.32 -1.18
CA ALA A 169 -18.29 1.22 -2.26
C ALA A 169 -17.16 2.17 -1.88
N ALA A 170 -16.06 2.13 -2.65
CA ALA A 170 -14.94 3.09 -2.62
C ALA A 170 -15.35 4.35 -1.85
N PRO A 171 -14.62 4.75 -0.78
CA PRO A 171 -15.02 5.84 0.12
C PRO A 171 -15.68 6.90 -0.76
N PRO A 172 -16.96 7.25 -0.50
CA PRO A 172 -17.83 7.92 -1.47
C PRO A 172 -16.95 8.90 -2.21
N PRO A 173 -16.89 8.80 -3.57
CA PRO A 173 -15.88 9.51 -4.36
C PRO A 173 -15.69 10.86 -3.70
N PRO A 174 -14.45 11.25 -3.28
CA PRO A 174 -14.26 12.52 -2.56
C PRO A 174 -15.13 13.51 -3.32
N PRO A 175 -16.10 14.15 -2.62
CA PRO A 175 -17.32 14.70 -3.21
C PRO A 175 -16.94 15.30 -4.55
N PRO A 176 -17.66 14.97 -5.65
CA PRO A 176 -17.23 15.29 -7.01
C PRO A 176 -16.57 16.64 -6.95
N SER A 177 -15.32 16.71 -7.41
CA SER A 177 -14.60 17.97 -7.55
C SER A 177 -15.57 18.95 -8.22
N GLY A 178 -16.25 19.74 -7.40
CA GLY A 178 -17.58 20.23 -7.74
C GLY A 178 -17.87 21.56 -7.05
N VAL A 179 -16.96 21.98 -6.18
CA VAL A 179 -16.51 23.35 -6.20
C VAL A 179 -15.05 23.31 -6.65
N VAL A 180 -14.82 23.48 -7.95
CA VAL A 180 -13.52 23.93 -8.44
C VAL A 180 -13.42 25.36 -7.90
N GLY A 181 -12.80 25.54 -6.74
CA GLY A 181 -12.51 26.88 -6.26
C GLY A 181 -11.74 27.64 -7.34
N LYS A 182 -11.86 28.96 -7.33
CA LYS A 182 -11.28 29.83 -8.34
C LYS A 182 -9.81 29.47 -8.56
N GLY A 183 -9.37 29.45 -9.82
CA GLY A 183 -7.96 29.23 -10.18
C GLY A 183 -7.53 27.76 -10.23
N CYS A 184 -8.41 26.81 -9.88
CA CYS A 184 -8.07 25.40 -9.99
C CYS A 184 -8.19 24.89 -11.44
N PRO A 185 -7.34 23.92 -11.85
CA PRO A 185 -7.46 23.29 -13.15
C PRO A 185 -8.80 22.54 -13.27
N ALA A 186 -9.39 22.56 -14.46
CA ALA A 186 -10.59 21.79 -14.76
C ALA A 186 -10.36 20.29 -14.44
N PRO A 187 -11.35 19.58 -13.87
CA PRO A 187 -11.22 18.15 -13.61
C PRO A 187 -10.79 17.38 -14.86
N GLY A 188 -9.73 16.58 -14.75
CA GLY A 188 -9.18 15.80 -15.85
C GLY A 188 -8.30 16.57 -16.85
N SER A 189 -8.16 17.90 -16.76
CA SER A 189 -7.31 18.67 -17.70
C SER A 189 -5.81 18.50 -17.43
N VAL A 190 -5.45 18.10 -16.22
CA VAL A 190 -4.07 17.83 -15.82
C VAL A 190 -3.97 16.49 -15.10
N ARG A 191 -2.88 15.78 -15.34
CA ARG A 191 -2.54 14.51 -14.68
C ARG A 191 -1.03 14.30 -14.68
N SER A 192 -0.56 13.46 -13.78
CA SER A 192 0.81 12.97 -13.83
C SER A 192 1.05 12.07 -15.02
N VAL A 193 2.24 12.19 -15.60
CA VAL A 193 2.79 11.25 -16.58
C VAL A 193 4.10 10.68 -16.03
N GLU A 194 4.60 9.60 -16.65
CA GLU A 194 5.71 8.75 -16.19
C GLU A 194 6.81 9.44 -15.35
N GLY A 195 7.23 8.82 -14.24
CA GLY A 195 8.22 9.37 -13.28
C GLY A 195 9.67 9.00 -13.61
N LYS A 196 10.20 9.44 -14.76
CA LYS A 196 11.59 9.14 -15.17
C LYS A 196 12.63 10.19 -14.74
N ARG A 197 12.19 11.42 -14.43
CA ARG A 197 13.10 12.56 -14.17
C ARG A 197 12.86 13.12 -12.77
N PRO A 198 13.61 12.67 -11.74
CA PRO A 198 13.44 13.15 -10.37
C PRO A 198 13.90 14.60 -10.25
N VAL A 199 13.16 15.39 -9.48
CA VAL A 199 13.42 16.79 -9.17
C VAL A 199 13.06 17.09 -7.72
N LYS A 200 13.61 18.16 -7.17
CA LYS A 200 13.17 18.72 -5.90
C LYS A 200 12.41 20.00 -6.19
N VAL A 201 11.23 20.14 -5.59
CA VAL A 201 10.46 21.38 -5.66
C VAL A 201 10.29 21.97 -4.28
N MET A 202 10.26 23.29 -4.19
CA MET A 202 10.03 24.02 -2.95
C MET A 202 8.76 24.84 -3.09
N PHE A 203 7.79 24.59 -2.22
CA PHE A 203 6.58 25.41 -2.15
C PHE A 203 6.77 26.47 -1.09
N VAL A 204 6.69 27.74 -1.47
CA VAL A 204 6.80 28.88 -0.56
C VAL A 204 5.44 29.55 -0.48
N ASN A 205 4.78 29.42 0.67
CA ASN A 205 3.48 30.02 0.90
C ASN A 205 3.65 31.48 1.34
N MET A 206 3.43 32.41 0.41
CA MET A 206 3.42 33.86 0.67
C MET A 206 2.00 34.42 0.81
N THR A 207 0.98 33.56 0.89
CA THR A 207 -0.41 33.97 1.14
C THR A 207 -0.64 34.22 2.63
N LYS A 208 -1.75 34.89 2.95
CA LYS A 208 -2.19 35.10 4.34
C LYS A 208 -2.86 33.86 4.95
N ALA A 209 -3.14 32.83 4.16
CA ALA A 209 -3.86 31.62 4.57
C ALA A 209 -2.93 30.38 4.54
N PRO A 210 -3.20 29.34 5.34
CA PRO A 210 -2.51 28.08 5.17
C PRO A 210 -2.92 27.43 3.84
N LEU A 211 -1.95 26.88 3.10
CA LEU A 211 -2.19 26.20 1.83
C LEU A 211 -2.01 24.69 1.98
N ASP A 212 -2.93 23.93 1.39
CA ASP A 212 -2.80 22.49 1.21
C ASP A 212 -2.17 22.19 -0.15
N ILE A 213 -0.96 21.63 -0.13
CA ILE A 213 -0.23 21.22 -1.32
C ILE A 213 -0.74 19.85 -1.76
N HIS A 214 -1.23 19.78 -2.99
CA HIS A 214 -1.75 18.57 -3.59
C HIS A 214 -0.95 18.19 -4.83
N TRP A 215 -0.61 16.92 -4.92
CA TRP A 215 -0.18 16.29 -6.15
C TRP A 215 -1.41 15.92 -6.99
N ILE A 216 -1.32 16.08 -8.31
CA ILE A 216 -2.31 15.55 -9.23
C ILE A 216 -1.83 14.18 -9.74
N GLY A 217 -2.54 13.13 -9.36
CA GLY A 217 -2.21 11.75 -9.68
C GLY A 217 -2.33 11.40 -11.17
N TYR A 218 -2.07 10.13 -11.48
CA TYR A 218 -2.04 9.62 -12.85
C TYR A 218 -3.43 9.56 -13.51
N GLN A 219 -4.50 9.51 -12.69
CA GLN A 219 -5.90 9.57 -13.13
C GLN A 219 -6.49 10.98 -12.97
N GLY A 220 -5.68 11.99 -12.66
CA GLY A 220 -6.13 13.38 -12.46
C GLY A 220 -6.68 13.67 -11.06
N GLU A 221 -6.58 12.72 -10.13
CA GLU A 221 -7.05 12.85 -8.76
C GLU A 221 -6.14 13.75 -7.92
N ARG A 222 -6.71 14.59 -7.06
CA ARG A 222 -5.95 15.43 -6.12
C ARG A 222 -5.57 14.60 -4.89
N LYS A 223 -4.28 14.40 -4.65
CA LYS A 223 -3.75 13.79 -3.42
C LYS A 223 -3.08 14.87 -2.57
N LYS A 224 -3.63 15.15 -1.39
CA LYS A 224 -2.99 16.06 -0.43
C LYS A 224 -1.71 15.44 0.11
N TYR A 225 -0.62 16.21 0.10
CA TYR A 225 0.66 15.78 0.69
C TYR A 225 0.90 16.47 2.02
N GLN A 226 0.75 17.78 2.05
CA GLN A 226 1.19 18.59 3.18
C GLN A 226 0.45 19.91 3.24
N ARG A 227 0.43 20.49 4.44
CA ARG A 227 -0.09 21.83 4.70
C ARG A 227 1.07 22.75 5.00
N VAL A 228 1.10 23.91 4.34
CA VAL A 228 2.13 24.94 4.52
C VAL A 228 1.48 26.15 5.17
N ALA A 229 1.96 26.53 6.35
CA ALA A 229 1.48 27.72 7.04
C ALA A 229 1.82 29.01 6.26
N PRO A 230 1.13 30.13 6.51
CA PRO A 230 1.52 31.44 5.96
C PRO A 230 3.00 31.74 6.20
N ASN A 231 3.65 32.37 5.23
CA ASN A 231 5.07 32.74 5.25
C ASN A 231 6.04 31.57 5.54
N SER A 232 5.62 30.34 5.25
CA SER A 232 6.43 29.13 5.44
C SER A 232 6.71 28.45 4.11
N ASN A 233 7.69 27.56 4.10
CA ASN A 233 8.03 26.78 2.92
C ASN A 233 8.21 25.30 3.23
N VAL A 234 8.20 24.48 2.18
CA VAL A 234 8.47 23.06 2.29
C VAL A 234 9.10 22.50 1.01
N GLU A 235 10.13 21.67 1.16
CA GLU A 235 10.74 20.92 0.07
C GLU A 235 9.99 19.60 -0.15
N GLN A 236 9.78 19.24 -1.41
CA GLN A 236 9.20 17.97 -1.83
C GLN A 236 10.04 17.35 -2.96
N ARG A 237 10.50 16.12 -2.74
CA ARG A 237 11.06 15.29 -3.82
C ARG A 237 9.91 14.76 -4.68
N THR A 238 10.01 14.94 -5.99
CA THR A 238 8.96 14.60 -6.96
C THR A 238 9.59 14.25 -8.32
N PHE A 239 8.77 14.07 -9.35
CA PHE A 239 9.21 14.00 -10.73
C PHE A 239 8.75 15.23 -11.52
N ALA A 240 9.53 15.62 -12.54
CA ALA A 240 9.23 16.78 -13.40
C ALA A 240 7.83 16.75 -14.02
N THR A 241 7.35 15.55 -14.31
CA THR A 241 6.07 15.26 -14.95
C THR A 241 4.88 15.32 -14.00
N HIS A 242 5.12 15.45 -12.69
CA HIS A 242 4.09 15.49 -11.66
C HIS A 242 3.54 16.92 -11.50
N PRO A 243 2.25 17.17 -11.77
CA PRO A 243 1.61 18.45 -11.52
C PRO A 243 1.26 18.59 -10.05
N TRP A 244 1.45 19.80 -9.53
CA TRP A 244 1.10 20.20 -8.18
C TRP A 244 0.16 21.41 -8.18
N ILE A 245 -0.71 21.50 -7.19
CA ILE A 245 -1.56 22.66 -6.94
C ILE A 245 -1.51 23.01 -5.45
N ALA A 246 -1.68 24.28 -5.12
CA ALA A 246 -1.82 24.75 -3.75
C ALA A 246 -3.25 25.23 -3.53
N VAL A 247 -3.93 24.74 -2.49
CA VAL A 247 -5.36 24.96 -2.26
C VAL A 247 -5.56 25.65 -0.91
N ASP A 248 -6.30 26.76 -0.88
CA ASP A 248 -6.64 27.46 0.36
C ASP A 248 -7.76 26.72 1.15
N PRO A 249 -8.07 27.14 2.40
CA PRO A 249 -9.15 26.52 3.18
C PRO A 249 -10.56 26.74 2.59
N ARG A 250 -10.70 27.65 1.62
CA ARG A 250 -11.96 27.92 0.89
C ARG A 250 -12.08 27.08 -0.39
N GLY A 251 -11.05 26.30 -0.74
CA GLY A 251 -10.99 25.44 -1.91
C GLY A 251 -10.43 26.09 -3.19
N ASN A 252 -9.96 27.34 -3.14
CA ASN A 252 -9.37 28.04 -4.29
C ASN A 252 -7.92 27.61 -4.51
N CYS A 253 -7.49 27.55 -5.78
CA CYS A 253 -6.11 27.24 -6.11
C CYS A 253 -5.29 28.51 -6.36
N HIS A 254 -4.08 28.51 -5.81
CA HIS A 254 -3.11 29.59 -5.95
C HIS A 254 -1.87 29.11 -6.73
N GLY A 255 -1.21 30.02 -7.43
CA GLY A 255 0.04 29.73 -8.17
C GLY A 255 -0.11 28.88 -9.43
N GLY A 256 -1.35 28.49 -9.80
CA GLY A 256 -1.61 27.64 -10.96
C GLY A 256 -1.09 26.21 -10.79
N VAL A 257 -0.92 25.51 -11.92
CA VAL A 257 -0.35 24.15 -11.93
C VAL A 257 1.17 24.25 -11.96
N MET A 258 1.81 23.78 -10.89
CA MET A 258 3.26 23.82 -10.71
C MET A 258 3.88 22.50 -11.15
N ARG A 259 4.99 22.55 -11.90
CA ARG A 259 5.73 21.39 -12.39
C ARG A 259 7.21 21.66 -12.24
N GLY A 260 7.95 20.66 -11.80
CA GLY A 260 9.39 20.83 -11.67
C GLY A 260 10.10 20.78 -13.02
N ASP A 261 11.10 21.64 -13.20
CA ASP A 261 12.01 21.60 -14.34
C ASP A 261 13.23 20.72 -14.00
N PRO A 262 13.45 19.61 -14.73
CA PRO A 262 14.58 18.72 -14.51
C PRO A 262 15.88 19.19 -15.20
N ASN A 263 15.84 20.24 -16.01
CA ASN A 263 16.98 20.81 -16.72
C ASN A 263 17.52 22.08 -16.04
N ASP A 264 16.66 22.83 -15.34
CA ASP A 264 17.06 24.06 -14.68
C ASP A 264 17.78 23.78 -13.35
N ARG A 265 19.00 24.31 -13.26
CA ARG A 265 19.94 24.14 -12.14
C ARG A 265 20.11 25.42 -11.32
N SER A 266 19.38 26.49 -11.66
CA SER A 266 19.40 27.73 -10.89
C SER A 266 18.78 27.53 -9.51
N GLU A 267 19.19 28.32 -8.51
CA GLU A 267 18.66 28.24 -7.14
C GLU A 267 17.13 28.48 -7.06
N GLY A 268 16.52 29.06 -8.10
CA GLY A 268 15.09 29.34 -8.19
C GLY A 268 14.27 28.39 -9.07
N ALA A 269 14.92 27.52 -9.85
CA ALA A 269 14.35 26.66 -10.90
C ALA A 269 13.06 25.91 -10.53
N ASN A 270 12.95 25.52 -9.26
CA ASN A 270 11.89 24.68 -8.75
C ASN A 270 11.28 25.26 -7.46
N MET A 271 11.47 26.56 -7.23
CA MET A 271 10.88 27.30 -6.12
C MET A 271 9.58 27.96 -6.57
N PHE A 272 8.46 27.43 -6.12
CA PHE A 272 7.14 27.99 -6.38
C PHE A 272 6.73 28.94 -5.27
N GLN A 273 6.89 30.23 -5.53
CA GLN A 273 6.36 31.27 -4.65
C GLN A 273 4.87 31.48 -4.94
N ILE A 274 4.03 31.21 -3.94
CA ILE A 274 2.58 31.17 -4.08
C ILE A 274 1.99 32.38 -3.37
N TRP A 275 1.27 33.21 -4.12
CA TRP A 275 0.68 34.48 -3.69
C TRP A 275 -0.86 34.45 -3.79
N ASP A 276 -1.51 35.44 -3.16
CA ASP A 276 -2.97 35.64 -3.20
C ASP A 276 -3.49 36.00 -4.60
#